data_AF-A0A427HSA2-F1
#
_entry.id   AF-A0A427HSA2-F1
#
_cell.length_a   1.000
_cell.length_b   1.000
_cell.length_c   1.000
_cell.angle_alpha   90.00
_cell.angle_beta   90.00
_cell.angle_gamma   90.00
#
_symmetry.space_group_name_H-M   'P 1'
#
loop_
_entity.id
_entity.type
_entity.pdbx_description
1 polymer ?
#
loop_
_entity_poly.entity_id
_entity_poly.type
_entity_poly.pdbx_seq_one_letter_code
_entity_poly.pdbx_strand_id
1 'polypeptide(L)'
;MTAKKSPEDLPRKGSAKKRSMTAPEFASVEPLLKISPERTKAARLVLVDGMTYEGAATVIGLGWTRQAVNDCVRVVWRDFQAFQKASAAAHSNKAIPEGWEQITLVAPRELIPEFYAQIAAAASGGKPPASGSQAKRRGTKQDQGSRDVGNSGT
;
A
#
# COMPACT_ATOMS: atom_id res chain seq x y z
N MET A 1 -52.71 23.86 -31.26
CA MET A 1 -51.93 22.74 -31.84
C MET A 1 -50.63 22.62 -31.04
N THR A 2 -50.48 21.51 -30.33
CA THR A 2 -49.44 21.24 -29.34
C THR A 2 -48.10 20.98 -30.04
N ALA A 3 -47.12 21.88 -29.86
CA ALA A 3 -45.77 21.66 -30.34
C ALA A 3 -45.14 20.50 -29.56
N LYS A 4 -44.99 19.35 -30.23
CA LYS A 4 -44.23 18.21 -29.70
C LYS A 4 -42.77 18.62 -29.60
N LYS A 5 -42.26 18.72 -28.37
CA LYS A 5 -40.84 18.90 -28.08
C LYS A 5 -40.09 17.69 -28.66
N SER A 6 -39.14 17.96 -29.55
CA SER A 6 -38.30 16.94 -30.20
C SER A 6 -37.52 16.15 -29.13
N PRO A 7 -37.34 14.82 -29.27
CA PRO A 7 -36.69 13.98 -28.25
C PRO A 7 -35.19 14.24 -28.07
N GLU A 8 -34.61 15.19 -28.81
CA GLU A 8 -33.18 15.55 -28.76
C GLU A 8 -32.80 16.56 -27.66
N ASP A 9 -33.77 17.17 -26.98
CA ASP A 9 -33.54 18.17 -25.91
C ASP A 9 -33.55 17.59 -24.49
N LEU A 10 -33.36 16.28 -24.32
CA LEU A 10 -33.14 15.73 -22.98
C LEU A 10 -31.69 16.01 -22.57
N PRO A 11 -31.45 16.77 -21.48
CA PRO A 11 -30.10 16.98 -20.98
C PRO A 11 -29.49 15.60 -20.72
N ARG A 12 -28.39 15.29 -21.41
CA ARG A 12 -27.57 14.10 -21.15
C ARG A 12 -27.15 14.17 -19.69
N LYS A 13 -27.87 13.43 -18.86
CA LYS A 13 -27.67 13.28 -17.42
C LYS A 13 -26.17 13.16 -17.17
N GLY A 14 -25.64 14.12 -16.42
CA GLY A 14 -24.20 14.35 -16.26
C GLY A 14 -23.42 13.06 -16.04
N SER A 15 -22.23 13.00 -16.62
CA SER A 15 -21.28 11.89 -16.50
C SER A 15 -20.94 11.67 -15.02
N ALA A 16 -21.78 10.88 -14.35
CA ALA A 16 -21.49 10.36 -13.02
C ALA A 16 -20.10 9.73 -13.08
N LYS A 17 -19.20 10.21 -12.22
CA LYS A 17 -17.83 9.69 -12.06
C LYS A 17 -17.91 8.16 -12.16
N LYS A 18 -17.37 7.59 -13.24
CA LYS A 18 -17.45 6.15 -13.48
C LYS A 18 -16.78 5.47 -12.29
N ARG A 19 -17.48 4.53 -11.66
CA ARG A 19 -16.90 3.71 -10.59
C ARG A 19 -15.83 2.85 -11.23
N SER A 20 -14.58 3.16 -10.97
CA SER A 20 -13.42 2.40 -11.45
C SER A 20 -12.44 2.24 -10.29
N MET A 21 -11.70 1.15 -10.28
CA MET A 21 -10.61 0.90 -9.35
C MET A 21 -9.47 0.21 -10.09
N THR A 22 -8.26 0.36 -9.58
CA THR A 22 -7.08 -0.29 -10.12
C THR A 22 -7.05 -1.77 -9.73
N ALA A 23 -6.32 -2.59 -10.49
CA ALA A 23 -6.11 -4.00 -10.15
C ALA A 23 -5.54 -4.24 -8.73
N PRO A 24 -4.54 -3.48 -8.23
CA PRO A 24 -4.06 -3.65 -6.86
C PRO A 24 -5.09 -3.26 -5.78
N GLU A 25 -5.91 -2.23 -6.03
CA GLU A 25 -7.00 -1.87 -5.13
C GLU A 25 -8.04 -3.00 -5.07
N PHE A 26 -8.40 -3.58 -6.22
CA PHE A 26 -9.31 -4.73 -6.27
C PHE A 26 -8.74 -5.93 -5.52
N ALA A 27 -7.45 -6.25 -5.73
CA ALA A 27 -6.77 -7.36 -5.04
C ALA A 27 -6.73 -7.18 -3.52
N SER A 28 -6.74 -5.93 -3.03
CA SER A 28 -6.79 -5.64 -1.59
C SER A 28 -8.19 -5.89 -0.99
N VAL A 29 -9.24 -5.71 -1.79
CA VAL A 29 -10.65 -5.91 -1.36
C VAL A 29 -11.11 -7.33 -1.59
N GLU A 30 -10.57 -8.04 -2.58
CA GLU A 30 -10.95 -9.42 -2.95
C GLU A 30 -11.04 -10.38 -1.75
N PRO A 31 -10.08 -10.42 -0.80
CA PRO A 31 -10.17 -11.29 0.39
C PRO A 31 -11.28 -10.91 1.37
N LEU A 32 -11.79 -9.67 1.31
CA LEU A 32 -12.82 -9.14 2.20
C LEU A 32 -14.23 -9.41 1.66
N LEU A 33 -14.36 -9.74 0.37
CA LEU A 33 -15.64 -9.96 -0.29
C LEU A 33 -16.23 -11.32 0.07
N LYS A 34 -17.45 -11.31 0.61
CA LYS A 34 -18.24 -12.53 0.90
C LYS A 34 -19.23 -12.86 -0.22
N ILE A 35 -18.75 -12.86 -1.46
CA ILE A 35 -19.57 -13.16 -2.66
C ILE A 35 -18.96 -14.32 -3.44
N SER A 36 -19.77 -14.94 -4.32
CA SER A 36 -19.28 -16.03 -5.16
C SER A 36 -18.20 -15.53 -6.14
N PRO A 37 -17.25 -16.41 -6.52
CA PRO A 37 -16.15 -16.04 -7.42
C PRO A 37 -16.63 -15.52 -8.78
N GLU A 38 -17.79 -15.98 -9.28
CA GLU A 38 -18.39 -15.45 -10.50
C GLU A 38 -18.82 -13.99 -10.36
N ARG A 39 -19.37 -13.61 -9.20
CA ARG A 39 -19.75 -12.22 -8.89
C ARG A 39 -18.54 -11.33 -8.73
N THR A 40 -17.48 -11.84 -8.11
CA THR A 40 -16.17 -11.17 -8.03
C THR A 40 -15.62 -10.93 -9.43
N LYS A 41 -15.65 -11.94 -10.30
CA LYS A 41 -15.19 -11.84 -11.70
C LYS A 41 -16.01 -10.82 -12.50
N ALA A 42 -17.33 -10.85 -12.39
CA ALA A 42 -18.22 -9.90 -13.08
C ALA A 42 -17.95 -8.44 -12.64
N ALA A 43 -17.74 -8.23 -11.35
CA ALA A 43 -17.39 -6.92 -10.81
C ALA A 43 -16.00 -6.45 -11.28
N ARG A 44 -15.01 -7.35 -11.35
CA ARG A 44 -13.66 -7.05 -11.85
C ARG A 44 -13.68 -6.56 -13.30
N LEU A 45 -14.43 -7.24 -14.17
CA LEU A 45 -14.55 -6.86 -15.60
C LEU A 45 -15.06 -5.42 -15.76
N VAL A 46 -15.97 -4.98 -14.90
CA VAL A 46 -16.54 -3.61 -14.98
C VAL A 46 -15.66 -2.58 -14.26
N LEU A 47 -15.19 -2.90 -13.05
CA LEU A 47 -14.51 -1.95 -12.17
C LEU A 47 -13.02 -1.78 -12.49
N VAL A 48 -12.36 -2.86 -12.93
CA VAL A 48 -10.93 -2.87 -13.24
C VAL A 48 -10.70 -2.80 -14.76
N ASP A 49 -11.36 -3.68 -15.52
CA ASP A 49 -11.15 -3.76 -16.98
C ASP A 49 -11.99 -2.73 -17.76
N GLY A 50 -12.86 -1.99 -17.08
CA GLY A 50 -13.65 -0.90 -17.67
C GLY A 50 -14.73 -1.35 -18.66
N MET A 51 -15.11 -2.63 -18.66
CA MET A 51 -16.15 -3.14 -19.54
C MET A 51 -17.52 -2.54 -19.21
N THR A 52 -18.39 -2.49 -20.22
CA THR A 52 -19.80 -2.17 -20.00
C THR A 52 -20.47 -3.30 -19.22
N TYR A 53 -21.53 -2.98 -18.48
CA TYR A 53 -22.31 -3.99 -17.74
C TYR A 53 -22.87 -5.09 -18.65
N GLU A 54 -23.24 -4.75 -19.89
CA GLU A 54 -23.71 -5.70 -20.90
C GLU A 54 -22.57 -6.57 -21.42
N GLY A 55 -21.40 -5.99 -21.72
CA GLY A 55 -20.22 -6.75 -22.13
C GLY A 55 -19.79 -7.76 -21.06
N ALA A 56 -19.75 -7.32 -19.80
CA ALA A 56 -19.43 -8.21 -18.68
C ALA A 56 -20.46 -9.35 -18.50
N ALA A 57 -21.76 -9.07 -18.69
CA ALA A 57 -22.79 -10.11 -18.63
C ALA A 57 -22.60 -11.16 -19.73
N THR A 58 -22.32 -10.72 -20.96
CA THR A 58 -22.03 -11.60 -22.10
C THR A 58 -20.78 -12.47 -21.87
N VAL A 59 -19.73 -11.91 -21.26
CA VAL A 59 -18.48 -12.63 -20.96
C VAL A 59 -18.66 -13.71 -19.89
N ILE A 60 -19.54 -13.48 -18.91
CA ILE A 60 -19.81 -14.47 -17.86
C ILE A 60 -20.71 -15.61 -18.37
N GLY A 61 -21.66 -15.31 -19.26
CA GLY A 61 -22.43 -16.32 -20.00
C GLY A 61 -23.91 -16.40 -19.61
N LEU A 62 -24.56 -17.48 -20.06
CA LEU A 62 -26.01 -17.67 -19.99
C LEU A 62 -26.52 -17.64 -18.54
N GLY A 63 -27.47 -16.73 -18.27
CA GLY A 63 -28.07 -16.52 -16.94
C GLY A 63 -27.67 -15.19 -16.28
N TRP A 64 -26.68 -14.48 -16.82
CA TRP A 64 -26.26 -13.19 -16.30
C TRP A 64 -26.95 -12.04 -17.03
N THR A 65 -27.67 -11.23 -16.26
CA THR A 65 -28.29 -10.00 -16.77
C THR A 65 -27.40 -8.80 -16.45
N ARG A 66 -27.57 -7.71 -17.22
CA ARG A 66 -26.98 -6.40 -16.91
C ARG A 66 -27.24 -5.99 -15.44
N GLN A 67 -28.44 -6.30 -14.94
CA GLN A 67 -28.84 -6.00 -13.57
C GLN A 67 -28.01 -6.78 -12.55
N ALA A 68 -27.82 -8.08 -12.79
CA ALA A 68 -27.00 -8.94 -11.92
C ALA A 68 -25.55 -8.41 -11.82
N VAL A 69 -24.96 -7.98 -12.94
CA VAL A 69 -23.62 -7.37 -12.95
C VAL A 69 -23.62 -6.05 -12.16
N ASN A 70 -24.59 -5.18 -12.38
CA ASN A 70 -24.68 -3.91 -11.66
C ASN A 70 -24.82 -4.11 -10.13
N ASP A 71 -25.57 -5.11 -9.69
CA ASP A 71 -25.71 -5.42 -8.27
C ASP A 71 -24.41 -5.97 -7.68
N CYS A 72 -23.66 -6.80 -8.42
CA CYS A 72 -22.32 -7.23 -8.02
C CYS A 72 -21.37 -6.04 -7.87
N VAL A 73 -21.35 -5.15 -8.87
CA VAL A 73 -20.53 -3.93 -8.85
C VAL A 73 -20.89 -3.04 -7.65
N ARG A 74 -22.18 -2.91 -7.31
CA ARG A 74 -22.63 -2.15 -6.14
C ARG A 74 -22.11 -2.74 -4.82
N VAL A 75 -22.16 -4.06 -4.66
CA VAL A 75 -21.65 -4.74 -3.45
C VAL A 75 -20.15 -4.51 -3.31
N VAL A 76 -19.38 -4.79 -4.36
CA VAL A 76 -17.92 -4.60 -4.34
C VAL A 76 -17.55 -3.13 -4.08
N TRP A 77 -18.26 -2.20 -4.73
CA TRP A 77 -18.01 -0.77 -4.53
C TRP A 77 -18.27 -0.32 -3.10
N ARG A 78 -19.35 -0.82 -2.47
CA ARG A 78 -19.67 -0.52 -1.06
C ARG A 78 -18.57 -1.02 -0.14
N ASP A 79 -18.11 -2.24 -0.34
CA ASP A 79 -17.08 -2.85 0.51
C ASP A 79 -15.71 -2.17 0.31
N PHE A 80 -15.38 -1.75 -0.93
CA PHE A 80 -14.22 -0.91 -1.20
C PHE A 80 -14.31 0.46 -0.50
N GLN A 81 -15.47 1.10 -0.50
CA GLN A 81 -15.67 2.35 0.23
C GLN A 81 -15.53 2.17 1.75
N ALA A 82 -16.00 1.05 2.30
CA ALA A 82 -15.80 0.71 3.69
C ALA A 82 -14.32 0.48 4.02
N PHE A 83 -13.60 -0.23 3.16
CA PHE A 83 -12.15 -0.42 3.26
C PHE A 83 -11.40 0.91 3.23
N GLN A 84 -11.71 1.81 2.28
CA GLN A 84 -11.09 3.13 2.22
C GLN A 84 -11.34 3.96 3.48
N LYS A 85 -12.56 3.93 4.02
CA LYS A 85 -12.87 4.62 5.28
C LYS A 85 -12.11 4.04 6.46
N ALA A 86 -12.01 2.71 6.55
CA ALA A 86 -11.27 2.04 7.61
C ALA A 86 -9.76 2.32 7.51
N SER A 87 -9.21 2.28 6.29
CA SER A 87 -7.82 2.66 6.02
C SER A 87 -7.55 4.12 6.41
N ALA A 88 -8.38 5.05 5.95
CA ALA A 88 -8.27 6.46 6.32
C ALA A 88 -8.35 6.67 7.84
N ALA A 89 -9.23 5.95 8.55
CA ALA A 89 -9.34 6.02 10.01
C ALA A 89 -8.12 5.43 10.74
N ALA A 90 -7.52 4.36 10.19
CA ALA A 90 -6.28 3.78 10.72
C ALA A 90 -5.09 4.73 10.54
N HIS A 91 -5.06 5.48 9.43
CA HIS A 91 -4.02 6.46 9.15
C HIS A 91 -4.26 7.82 9.82
N SER A 92 -5.50 8.19 10.17
CA SER A 92 -5.82 9.48 10.79
C SER A 92 -5.54 9.52 12.30
N ASN A 93 -5.20 8.39 12.93
CA ASN A 93 -5.20 8.27 14.40
C ASN A 93 -3.85 8.50 15.08
N LYS A 94 -2.87 9.10 14.38
CA LYS A 94 -1.69 9.67 15.03
C LYS A 94 -1.45 11.04 14.42
N ALA A 95 -1.67 12.09 15.20
CA ALA A 95 -1.17 13.42 14.88
C ALA A 95 0.36 13.29 14.72
N ILE A 96 0.81 13.23 13.47
CA ILE A 96 2.22 13.27 13.14
C ILE A 96 2.71 14.65 13.57
N PRO A 97 3.75 14.77 14.41
CA PRO A 97 4.26 16.07 14.83
C PRO A 97 4.67 16.93 13.63
N GLU A 98 4.63 18.25 13.78
CA GLU A 98 5.05 19.16 12.71
C GLU A 98 6.50 18.88 12.29
N GLY A 99 6.75 18.72 10.99
CA GLY A 99 8.06 18.34 10.44
C GLY A 99 8.34 16.84 10.39
N TRP A 100 7.39 15.98 10.76
CA TRP A 100 7.51 14.52 10.67
C TRP A 100 6.73 13.97 9.47
N GLU A 101 7.21 12.88 8.88
CA GLU A 101 6.57 12.18 7.75
C GLU A 101 6.38 10.70 8.09
N GLN A 102 5.25 10.12 7.69
CA GLN A 102 4.97 8.69 7.88
C GLN A 102 5.32 7.91 6.62
N ILE A 103 6.27 6.98 6.74
CA ILE A 103 6.74 6.12 5.65
C ILE A 103 6.46 4.66 6.03
N THR A 104 5.95 3.85 5.09
CA THR A 104 5.86 2.39 5.22
C THR A 104 6.95 1.76 4.38
N LEU A 105 7.87 1.03 5.00
CA LEU A 105 8.99 0.37 4.34
C LEU A 105 9.08 -1.10 4.73
N VAL A 106 9.61 -1.93 3.83
CA VAL A 106 9.96 -3.33 4.11
C VAL A 106 11.47 -3.37 4.35
N ALA A 107 11.90 -3.74 5.57
CA ALA A 107 13.31 -3.81 5.95
C ALA A 107 13.68 -5.20 6.52
N PRO A 108 14.94 -5.65 6.34
CA PRO A 108 15.52 -6.78 7.07
C PRO A 108 15.41 -6.59 8.58
N ARG A 109 15.15 -7.69 9.31
CA ARG A 109 14.91 -7.64 10.77
C ARG A 109 16.09 -7.07 11.55
N GLU A 110 17.30 -7.26 11.05
CA GLU A 110 18.53 -6.79 11.69
C GLU A 110 18.62 -5.25 11.72
N LEU A 111 17.99 -4.56 10.76
CA LEU A 111 18.06 -3.10 10.64
C LEU A 111 16.96 -2.37 11.40
N ILE A 112 15.90 -3.10 11.81
CA ILE A 112 14.76 -2.52 12.53
C ILE A 112 15.16 -1.88 13.87
N PRO A 113 15.99 -2.52 14.73
CA PRO A 113 16.39 -1.93 16.01
C PRO A 113 17.18 -0.62 15.86
N GLU A 114 18.12 -0.56 14.92
CA GLU A 114 18.93 0.66 14.67
C GLU A 114 18.04 1.81 14.18
N PHE A 115 17.09 1.50 13.30
CA PHE A 115 16.13 2.47 12.79
C PHE A 115 15.23 3.02 13.91
N TYR A 116 14.70 2.16 14.79
CA TYR A 116 13.94 2.60 15.95
C TYR A 116 14.77 3.46 16.91
N ALA A 117 16.04 3.10 17.15
CA ALA A 117 16.93 3.88 18.00
C ALA A 117 17.19 5.28 17.44
N GLN A 118 17.39 5.40 16.13
CA GLN A 118 17.56 6.70 15.45
C GLN A 118 16.30 7.56 15.53
N ILE A 119 15.13 6.97 15.29
CA ILE A 119 13.84 7.67 15.43
C ILE A 119 13.62 8.14 16.87
N ALA A 120 13.92 7.29 17.86
CA ALA A 120 13.78 7.62 19.27
C ALA A 120 14.71 8.78 19.69
N ALA A 121 15.97 8.77 19.22
CA ALA A 121 16.91 9.86 19.46
C ALA A 121 16.37 11.20 18.89
N ALA A 122 15.91 11.18 17.63
CA ALA A 122 15.33 12.35 16.99
C ALA A 122 14.03 12.84 17.68
N ALA A 123 13.20 11.93 18.19
CA ALA A 123 11.97 12.25 18.94
C ALA A 123 12.26 12.99 20.26
N SER A 124 13.36 12.66 20.93
CA SER A 124 13.76 13.25 22.21
C SER A 124 14.48 14.60 22.11
N GLY A 125 14.57 15.22 20.92
CA GLY A 125 15.37 16.44 20.69
C GLY A 125 16.88 16.20 20.76
N GLY A 126 17.30 14.93 20.75
CA GLY A 126 18.70 14.53 20.78
C GLY A 126 19.30 14.62 19.37
N LYS A 127 20.40 15.37 19.25
CA LYS A 127 21.25 15.42 18.06
C LYS A 127 21.50 13.99 17.55
N PRO A 128 21.27 13.68 16.25
CA PRO A 128 21.36 12.30 15.76
C PRO A 128 22.75 11.74 16.05
N PRO A 129 22.86 10.47 16.48
CA PRO A 129 24.16 9.84 16.65
C PRO A 129 24.83 9.80 15.27
N ALA A 130 26.01 10.41 15.18
CA ALA A 130 26.82 10.45 13.98
C ALA A 130 27.07 9.01 13.48
N SER A 131 26.40 8.62 12.39
CA SER A 131 26.68 7.37 11.71
C SER A 131 28.05 7.48 11.03
N GLY A 132 28.95 6.56 11.36
CA GLY A 132 30.06 6.19 10.47
C GLY A 132 31.39 6.87 10.73
N SER A 133 32.22 6.24 11.57
CA SER A 133 33.65 6.14 11.28
C SER A 133 34.14 4.76 11.64
N GLN A 134 34.03 3.90 10.63
CA GLN A 134 34.63 2.59 10.55
C GLN A 134 36.16 2.74 10.46
N ALA A 135 36.85 1.97 11.31
CA ALA A 135 38.18 1.40 11.11
C ALA A 135 39.42 2.31 10.94
N LYS A 136 40.26 2.32 11.99
CA LYS A 136 41.72 2.16 11.81
C LYS A 136 42.35 1.36 12.96
N ARG A 137 41.99 0.08 13.07
CA ARG A 137 42.83 -0.92 13.74
C ARG A 137 43.99 -1.25 12.80
N ARG A 138 45.16 -0.62 12.98
CA ARG A 138 46.44 -1.07 12.41
C ARG A 138 47.14 -1.97 13.43
N GLY A 139 46.96 -3.28 13.32
CA GLY A 139 48.11 -4.20 13.44
C GLY A 139 48.89 -4.12 12.12
N THR A 140 50.17 -4.44 11.99
CA THR A 140 51.07 -5.30 12.77
C THR A 140 52.47 -5.02 12.19
N LYS A 141 53.54 -5.04 12.99
CA LYS A 141 54.83 -5.57 12.49
C LYS A 141 55.64 -6.15 13.64
N GLN A 142 55.76 -7.46 13.61
CA GLN A 142 56.80 -8.24 14.27
C GLN A 142 58.16 -7.70 13.84
N ASP A 143 59.09 -7.54 14.77
CA ASP A 143 60.50 -7.71 14.49
C ASP A 143 61.11 -8.52 15.63
N GLN A 144 61.79 -9.60 15.25
CA GLN A 144 62.42 -10.56 16.12
C GLN A 144 63.80 -10.05 16.53
N GLY A 145 64.21 -10.39 17.75
CA GLY A 145 65.57 -10.88 17.95
C GLY A 145 66.43 -10.14 18.96
N SER A 146 66.84 -10.92 19.96
CA SER A 146 68.24 -11.08 20.39
C SER A 146 68.69 -10.39 21.68
N ARG A 147 68.87 -11.26 22.69
CA ARG A 147 69.95 -11.34 23.71
C ARG A 147 70.14 -10.18 24.70
N ASP A 148 69.94 -10.47 25.99
CA ASP A 148 71.02 -10.60 27.01
C ASP A 148 70.39 -11.10 28.34
N VAL A 149 70.65 -12.33 28.79
CA VAL A 149 71.65 -12.75 29.79
C VAL A 149 71.52 -12.07 31.17
N GLY A 150 71.24 -12.88 32.19
CA GLY A 150 71.63 -12.57 33.58
C GLY A 150 70.58 -12.86 34.65
N ASN A 151 70.47 -14.12 35.09
CA ASN A 151 70.16 -14.39 36.50
C ASN A 151 70.68 -15.76 36.92
N SER A 152 71.92 -15.80 37.38
CA SER A 152 72.52 -16.91 38.12
C SER A 152 72.15 -16.76 39.59
N GLY A 153 71.32 -17.68 40.09
CA GLY A 153 71.12 -17.88 41.51
C GLY A 153 72.14 -18.85 42.08
N THR A 154 72.80 -18.44 43.14
CA THR A 154 73.22 -19.23 44.32
C THR A 154 73.38 -18.27 45.48
#